data_AF-A0A257LHY8-F1
#
_entry.id   AF-A0A257LHY8-F1
#
_cell.length_a   1.000
_cell.length_b   1.000
_cell.length_c   1.000
_cell.angle_alpha   90.00
_cell.angle_beta   90.00
_cell.angle_gamma   90.00
#
_symmetry.space_group_name_H-M   'P 1'
#
loop_
_entity.id
_entity.type
_entity.pdbx_description
1 polymer ?
#
loop_
_entity_poly.entity_id
_entity_poly.type
_entity_poly.pdbx_seq_one_letter_code
_entity_poly.pdbx_strand_id
1 'polypeptide(L)'
;MFFHPGYLFREPVKLNEFTSTHMQGVRFTPGFFDYGPLVGERGDTPPEAGFAGVRLHAPLNTPGKFDELAVFQGASYWRALGKGQRYGISSRGVAIDTGAEGMAEEFPSFREFWLRKPEQEDRMVQVLALLDGPSVTGAYAFVIQPGEDTVMTV
;
A
#
# COMPACT_ATOMS: atom_id res chain seq x y z
N MET A 1 4.90 -5.18 5.29
CA MET A 1 6.24 -4.65 4.92
C MET A 1 6.03 -3.31 4.23
N PHE A 2 6.99 -2.40 4.29
CA PHE A 2 6.79 -1.02 3.84
C PHE A 2 7.73 -0.67 2.69
N PHE A 3 7.35 0.30 1.87
CA PHE A 3 8.22 0.85 0.85
C PHE A 3 8.92 2.12 1.36
N HIS A 4 10.22 2.21 1.12
CA HIS A 4 11.00 3.41 1.47
C HIS A 4 10.69 4.54 0.47
N PRO A 5 10.58 5.80 0.91
CA PRO A 5 10.49 6.96 0.02
C PRO A 5 11.75 7.11 -0.85
N GLY A 6 11.62 7.74 -2.02
CA GLY A 6 12.76 8.00 -2.89
C GLY A 6 12.42 8.05 -4.38
N TYR A 7 13.32 8.66 -5.15
CA TYR A 7 13.18 8.89 -6.60
C TYR A 7 11.85 9.57 -6.97
N LEU A 8 10.86 8.79 -7.41
CA LEU A 8 9.51 9.24 -7.80
C LEU A 8 8.54 9.32 -6.60
N PHE A 9 8.77 8.55 -5.54
CA PHE A 9 7.89 8.50 -4.37
C PHE A 9 8.35 9.48 -3.30
N ARG A 10 8.04 10.76 -3.52
CA ARG A 10 8.46 11.88 -2.66
C ARG A 10 7.42 12.26 -1.62
N GLU A 11 6.15 11.94 -1.89
CA GLU A 11 5.04 12.19 -0.97
C GLU A 11 4.82 10.95 -0.11
N PRO A 12 5.11 11.01 1.20
CA PRO A 12 4.91 9.87 2.07
C PRO A 12 3.42 9.66 2.36
N VAL A 13 3.05 8.40 2.54
CA VAL A 13 1.76 7.98 3.06
C VAL A 13 1.86 7.76 4.57
N LYS A 14 0.79 8.13 5.27
CA LYS A 14 0.61 7.78 6.68
C LYS A 14 0.11 6.35 6.79
N LEU A 15 0.71 5.57 7.67
CA LEU A 15 0.27 4.21 7.96
C LEU A 15 -0.21 4.13 9.40
N ASN A 16 -1.38 3.55 9.58
CA ASN A 16 -1.96 3.24 10.87
C ASN A 16 -2.25 1.74 10.94
N GLU A 17 -2.24 1.18 12.15
CA GLU A 17 -2.75 -0.14 12.43
C GLU A 17 -3.86 -0.06 13.47
N PHE A 18 -4.86 -0.91 13.35
CA PHE A 18 -6.00 -0.90 14.27
C PHE A 18 -6.54 -2.30 14.59
N THR A 19 -7.17 -2.40 15.74
CA THR A 19 -8.02 -3.50 16.21
C THR A 19 -9.43 -2.94 16.46
N SER A 20 -10.34 -3.76 16.99
CA SER A 20 -11.67 -3.31 17.41
C SER A 20 -11.66 -2.25 18.51
N THR A 21 -10.57 -2.14 19.29
CA THR A 21 -10.51 -1.31 20.50
C THR A 21 -9.36 -0.31 20.51
N HIS A 22 -8.42 -0.42 19.58
CA HIS A 22 -7.21 0.40 19.58
C HIS A 22 -6.77 0.76 18.16
N MET A 23 -6.14 1.92 18.02
CA MET A 23 -5.51 2.37 16.79
C MET A 23 -4.22 3.11 17.14
N GLN A 24 -3.18 2.87 16.36
CA GLN A 24 -1.94 3.64 16.45
C GLN A 24 -1.29 3.87 15.09
N GLY A 25 -0.56 4.97 14.97
CA GLY A 25 0.28 5.24 13.81
C GLY A 25 1.52 4.35 13.81
N VAL A 26 1.86 3.80 12.65
CA VAL A 26 3.12 3.12 12.41
C VAL A 26 4.18 4.20 12.21
N ARG A 27 5.12 4.33 13.15
CA ARG A 27 6.21 5.31 13.03
C ARG A 27 7.25 4.83 12.03
N PHE A 28 7.69 5.72 11.16
CA PHE A 28 8.83 5.46 10.31
C PHE A 28 10.09 5.21 11.15
N THR A 29 10.86 4.21 10.77
CA THR A 29 12.22 4.00 11.26
C THR A 29 13.07 3.41 10.15
N PRO A 30 14.33 3.87 9.98
CA PRO A 30 15.28 3.24 9.08
C PRO A 30 15.48 1.74 9.36
N GLY A 31 15.19 1.28 10.59
CA GLY A 31 15.30 -0.13 10.97
C GLY A 31 14.33 -1.08 10.23
N PHE A 32 13.36 -0.56 9.46
CA PHE A 32 12.54 -1.39 8.57
C PHE A 32 13.23 -1.72 7.23
N PHE A 33 14.39 -1.14 6.96
CA PHE A 33 15.03 -1.18 5.66
C PHE A 33 16.50 -1.59 5.77
N ASP A 34 16.95 -2.37 4.79
CA ASP A 34 18.36 -2.60 4.55
C ASP A 34 18.78 -1.77 3.34
N TYR A 35 19.68 -0.81 3.56
CA TYR A 35 20.19 0.09 2.52
C TYR A 35 21.35 -0.55 1.74
N GLY A 36 21.91 -1.65 2.23
CA GLY A 36 23.02 -2.34 1.61
C GLY A 36 24.35 -1.59 1.68
N PRO A 37 25.46 -2.27 1.33
CA PRO A 37 26.81 -1.75 1.51
C PRO A 37 27.18 -0.63 0.53
N LEU A 38 26.44 -0.48 -0.58
CA LEU A 38 26.74 0.51 -1.62
C LEU A 38 26.22 1.92 -1.29
N VAL A 39 25.32 2.04 -0.31
CA VAL A 39 24.77 3.34 0.10
C VAL A 39 25.78 4.15 0.92
N GLY A 40 26.89 3.55 1.36
CA GLY A 40 27.95 4.24 2.09
C GLY A 40 27.42 4.80 3.41
N GLU A 41 27.37 6.12 3.53
CA GLU A 41 26.68 6.79 4.63
C GLU A 41 25.21 7.05 4.25
N ARG A 42 24.29 6.48 5.04
CA ARG A 42 22.89 6.89 4.97
C ARG A 42 22.82 8.40 5.26
N GLY A 43 22.18 9.16 4.38
CA GLY A 43 21.81 10.53 4.69
C GLY A 43 20.84 10.59 5.86
N ASP A 44 20.60 11.78 6.40
CA ASP A 44 19.58 11.98 7.43
C ASP A 44 18.22 11.54 6.89
N THR A 45 17.64 10.51 7.51
CA THR A 45 16.29 10.05 7.18
C THR A 45 15.41 10.39 8.37
N PRO A 46 14.81 11.59 8.35
CA PRO A 46 14.12 12.08 9.53
C PRO A 46 12.78 11.34 9.70
N PRO A 47 12.17 11.35 10.89
CA PRO A 47 10.93 10.61 11.15
C PRO A 47 9.77 10.94 10.19
N GLU A 48 9.73 12.17 9.67
CA GLU A 48 8.78 12.65 8.67
C GLU A 48 8.99 12.07 7.26
N ALA A 49 10.09 11.35 7.02
CA ALA A 49 10.33 10.66 5.76
C ALA A 49 9.17 9.70 5.40
N GLY A 50 8.51 9.13 6.41
CA GLY A 50 7.31 8.31 6.23
C GLY A 50 7.53 7.12 5.30
N PHE A 51 6.44 6.62 4.70
CA PHE A 51 6.49 5.45 3.83
C PHE A 51 6.05 5.82 2.42
N ALA A 52 6.60 5.19 1.38
CA ALA A 52 6.10 5.33 0.01
C ALA A 52 4.84 4.49 -0.25
N GLY A 53 4.52 3.56 0.65
CA GLY A 53 3.44 2.60 0.46
C GLY A 53 3.57 1.38 1.36
N VAL A 54 2.68 0.42 1.16
CA VAL A 54 2.61 -0.81 1.95
C VAL A 54 2.50 -2.04 1.05
N ARG A 55 3.16 -3.11 1.49
CA ARG A 55 3.10 -4.46 0.92
C ARG A 55 2.55 -5.45 1.94
N LEU A 56 1.53 -6.18 1.55
CA LEU A 56 0.91 -7.25 2.30
C LEU A 56 1.47 -8.60 1.84
N HIS A 57 1.60 -9.53 2.78
CA HIS A 57 2.03 -10.90 2.51
C HIS A 57 1.02 -11.88 3.09
N ALA A 58 0.90 -13.04 2.46
CA ALA A 58 0.07 -14.15 2.91
C ALA A 58 0.71 -15.49 2.53
N PRO A 59 0.34 -16.61 3.18
CA PRO A 59 0.75 -17.94 2.76
C PRO A 59 0.02 -18.37 1.47
N LEU A 60 0.32 -17.70 0.36
CA LEU A 60 -0.41 -17.78 -0.90
C LEU A 60 -0.03 -19.03 -1.70
N ASN A 61 1.27 -19.32 -1.85
CA ASN A 61 1.72 -20.45 -2.68
C ASN A 61 2.10 -21.68 -1.84
N THR A 62 2.67 -21.48 -0.66
CA THR A 62 3.14 -22.58 0.20
C THR A 62 2.75 -22.33 1.66
N PRO A 63 2.11 -23.30 2.34
CA PRO A 63 1.80 -23.18 3.76
C PRO A 63 3.04 -22.82 4.59
N GLY A 64 2.92 -21.83 5.47
CA GLY A 64 4.00 -21.37 6.34
C GLY A 64 5.01 -20.41 5.69
N LYS A 65 4.94 -20.18 4.37
CA LYS A 65 5.78 -19.20 3.67
C LYS A 65 4.94 -18.00 3.24
N PHE A 66 5.30 -16.81 3.71
CA PHE A 66 4.59 -15.58 3.39
C PHE A 66 5.10 -14.98 2.08
N ASP A 67 4.33 -15.19 1.01
CA ASP A 67 4.57 -14.59 -0.30
C ASP A 67 3.88 -13.23 -0.41
N GLU A 68 4.34 -12.40 -1.34
CA GLU A 68 3.72 -11.11 -1.63
C GLU A 68 2.29 -11.32 -2.15
N LEU A 69 1.33 -10.57 -1.59
CA LEU A 69 -0.09 -10.68 -1.91
C LEU A 69 -0.58 -9.43 -2.64
N ALA A 70 -0.35 -8.26 -2.04
CA ALA A 70 -0.87 -7.00 -2.55
C ALA A 70 0.07 -5.84 -2.20
N VAL A 71 0.12 -4.85 -3.09
CA VAL A 71 0.91 -3.64 -2.93
C VAL A 71 0.06 -2.40 -3.21
N PHE A 72 0.24 -1.39 -2.37
CA PHE A 72 -0.31 -0.05 -2.54
C PHE A 72 0.87 0.91 -2.58
N GLN A 73 1.12 1.53 -3.74
CA GLN A 73 2.25 2.44 -3.95
C GLN A 73 2.03 3.30 -5.19
N GLY A 74 2.19 4.63 -5.03
CA GLY A 74 2.08 5.60 -6.11
C GLY A 74 0.64 5.98 -6.44
N ALA A 75 0.34 7.29 -6.38
CA ALA A 75 -1.01 7.84 -6.52
C ALA A 75 -2.05 6.95 -5.80
N SER A 76 -3.15 6.58 -6.47
CA SER A 76 -4.19 5.69 -5.94
C SER A 76 -4.08 4.27 -6.50
N TYR A 77 -2.89 3.83 -6.92
CA TYR A 77 -2.71 2.52 -7.54
C TYR A 77 -2.49 1.38 -6.54
N TRP A 78 -2.98 0.19 -6.90
CA TRP A 78 -2.63 -1.06 -6.24
C TRP A 78 -2.50 -2.22 -7.23
N ARG A 79 -1.83 -3.28 -6.79
CA ARG A 79 -1.73 -4.57 -7.50
C ARG A 79 -1.93 -5.71 -6.52
N ALA A 80 -2.44 -6.83 -7.01
CA ALA A 80 -2.59 -8.06 -6.23
C ALA A 80 -2.11 -9.28 -7.03
N LEU A 81 -1.80 -10.37 -6.33
CA LEU A 81 -1.38 -11.64 -6.90
C LEU A 81 -2.33 -12.75 -6.45
N GLY A 82 -2.85 -13.53 -7.39
CA GLY A 82 -3.38 -14.87 -7.14
C GLY A 82 -2.27 -15.91 -7.03
N LYS A 83 -2.63 -17.12 -6.63
CA LYS A 83 -1.66 -18.22 -6.47
C LYS A 83 -0.94 -18.53 -7.78
N GLY A 84 0.38 -18.68 -7.70
CA GLY A 84 1.26 -18.96 -8.83
C GLY A 84 1.46 -17.79 -9.81
N GLN A 85 0.85 -16.63 -9.56
CA GLN A 85 0.91 -15.49 -10.47
C GLN A 85 2.15 -14.62 -10.25
N ARG A 86 2.44 -13.80 -11.25
CA ARG A 86 3.41 -12.69 -11.20
C ARG A 86 2.69 -11.39 -11.49
N TYR A 87 3.27 -10.27 -11.08
CA TYR A 87 2.63 -8.97 -11.29
C TYR A 87 2.42 -8.67 -12.77
N GLY A 88 1.18 -8.31 -13.10
CA GLY A 88 0.78 -7.79 -14.40
C GLY A 88 0.15 -6.42 -14.24
N ILE A 89 -1.17 -6.34 -14.46
CA ILE A 89 -1.95 -5.10 -14.42
C ILE A 89 -1.99 -4.46 -13.03
N SER A 90 -2.31 -3.16 -13.03
CA SER A 90 -2.64 -2.40 -11.83
C SER A 90 -4.08 -1.93 -11.88
N SER A 91 -4.67 -1.77 -10.70
CA SER A 91 -5.92 -1.05 -10.49
C SER A 91 -5.62 0.33 -9.91
N ARG A 92 -6.57 1.26 -10.01
CA ARG A 92 -6.50 2.59 -9.38
C ARG A 92 -7.85 2.98 -8.79
N GLY A 93 -7.84 3.82 -7.76
CA GLY A 93 -9.06 4.17 -7.01
C GLY A 93 -10.01 4.99 -7.85
N VAL A 94 -9.47 5.96 -8.58
CA VAL A 94 -10.23 6.83 -9.48
C VAL A 94 -9.37 7.22 -10.68
N ALA A 95 -10.04 7.53 -11.79
CA ALA A 95 -9.48 8.09 -13.01
C ALA A 95 -10.21 9.41 -13.29
N ILE A 96 -9.49 10.51 -13.41
CA ILE A 96 -10.05 11.84 -13.66
C ILE A 96 -9.37 12.42 -14.89
N ASP A 97 -10.17 12.79 -15.88
CA ASP A 97 -9.72 13.40 -17.14
C ASP A 97 -8.69 12.58 -17.94
N THR A 98 -8.63 11.27 -17.70
CA THR A 98 -7.77 10.35 -18.46
C THR A 98 -8.14 10.39 -19.95
N GLY A 99 -7.22 10.86 -20.78
CA GLY A 99 -7.40 10.91 -22.24
C GLY A 99 -8.41 11.97 -22.70
N ALA A 100 -8.81 12.90 -21.84
CA ALA A 100 -9.70 14.00 -22.20
C ALA A 100 -8.96 15.04 -23.06
N GLU A 101 -9.58 15.49 -24.15
CA GLU A 101 -8.99 16.51 -25.02
C GLU A 101 -8.96 17.88 -24.32
N GLY A 102 -7.81 18.55 -24.35
CA GLY A 102 -7.64 19.88 -23.78
C GLY A 102 -7.59 19.94 -22.25
N MET A 103 -7.62 18.80 -21.55
CA MET A 103 -7.51 18.72 -20.09
C MET A 103 -6.32 17.85 -19.67
N ALA A 104 -5.68 18.22 -18.55
CA ALA A 104 -4.62 17.42 -17.97
C ALA A 104 -5.23 16.34 -17.07
N GLU A 105 -4.74 15.10 -17.15
CA GLU A 105 -5.16 14.02 -16.25
C GLU A 105 -4.77 14.36 -14.81
N GLU A 106 -5.73 14.23 -13.88
CA GLU A 106 -5.45 14.33 -12.45
C GLU A 106 -5.13 12.95 -11.87
N PHE A 107 -4.15 12.91 -10.96
CA PHE A 107 -3.75 11.70 -10.25
C PHE A 107 -3.97 11.82 -8.74
N PRO A 108 -5.22 11.68 -8.25
CA PRO A 108 -5.48 11.60 -6.81
C PRO A 108 -4.70 10.44 -6.16
N SER A 109 -4.20 10.67 -4.95
CA SER A 109 -3.32 9.76 -4.23
C SER A 109 -3.95 9.21 -2.95
N PHE A 110 -3.61 7.96 -2.60
CA PHE A 110 -3.88 7.48 -1.26
C PHE A 110 -2.84 8.06 -0.30
N ARG A 111 -3.25 8.97 0.57
CA ARG A 111 -2.35 9.66 1.52
C ARG A 111 -2.27 8.99 2.89
N GLU A 112 -3.27 8.18 3.24
CA GLU A 112 -3.32 7.54 4.55
C GLU A 112 -4.02 6.19 4.49
N PHE A 113 -3.46 5.21 5.20
CA PHE A 113 -3.99 3.85 5.30
C PHE A 113 -4.22 3.46 6.75
N TRP A 114 -5.25 2.64 6.98
CA TRP A 114 -5.48 1.94 8.23
C TRP A 114 -5.51 0.43 7.96
N LEU A 115 -4.57 -0.28 8.55
CA LEU A 115 -4.38 -1.71 8.39
C LEU A 115 -5.03 -2.43 9.59
N ARG A 116 -6.06 -3.23 9.34
CA ARG A 116 -6.65 -4.03 10.42
C ARG A 116 -5.67 -5.12 10.80
N LYS A 117 -5.33 -5.25 12.08
CA LYS A 117 -4.59 -6.43 12.56
C LYS A 117 -5.46 -7.67 12.39
N PRO A 118 -4.99 -8.70 11.67
CA PRO A 118 -5.75 -9.93 11.52
C PRO A 118 -5.80 -10.71 12.83
N GLU A 119 -6.93 -11.37 13.08
CA GLU A 119 -7.06 -12.40 14.11
C GLU A 119 -6.52 -13.74 13.60
N GLN A 120 -6.27 -14.70 14.50
CA GLN A 120 -5.63 -15.96 14.16
C GLN A 120 -6.38 -16.79 13.10
N GLU A 121 -7.70 -16.65 13.05
CA GLU A 121 -8.58 -17.40 12.14
C GLU A 121 -8.94 -16.61 10.87
N ASP A 122 -8.48 -15.36 10.76
CA ASP A 122 -8.78 -14.52 9.60
C ASP A 122 -8.17 -15.11 8.33
N ARG A 123 -9.02 -15.22 7.30
CA ARG A 123 -8.62 -15.63 5.95
C ARG A 123 -8.60 -14.47 4.96
N MET A 124 -8.81 -13.25 5.44
CA MET A 124 -8.84 -12.02 4.66
C MET A 124 -8.17 -10.89 5.42
N VAL A 125 -7.69 -9.89 4.69
CA VAL A 125 -7.10 -8.67 5.25
C VAL A 125 -7.98 -7.49 4.90
N GLN A 126 -8.22 -6.61 5.88
CA GLN A 126 -8.93 -5.35 5.66
C GLN A 126 -7.94 -4.18 5.68
N VAL A 127 -8.04 -3.32 4.65
CA VAL A 127 -7.29 -2.07 4.55
C VAL A 127 -8.26 -0.93 4.26
N LEU A 128 -8.25 0.11 5.07
CA LEU A 128 -8.95 1.36 4.74
C LEU A 128 -7.96 2.34 4.15
N ALA A 129 -8.40 3.16 3.19
CA ALA A 129 -7.56 4.19 2.59
C ALA A 129 -8.31 5.51 2.40
N LEU A 130 -7.60 6.61 2.64
CA LEU A 130 -8.05 7.97 2.36
C LEU A 130 -7.38 8.48 1.10
N LEU A 131 -8.19 8.75 0.09
CA LEU A 131 -7.81 9.33 -1.18
C LEU A 131 -7.98 10.84 -1.15
N ASP A 132 -7.00 11.55 -1.71
CA ASP A 132 -7.03 12.99 -1.84
C ASP A 132 -6.47 13.41 -3.20
N GLY A 133 -7.07 14.41 -3.81
CA GLY A 133 -6.65 14.96 -5.08
C GLY A 133 -7.19 16.38 -5.27
N PRO A 134 -6.80 17.07 -6.36
CA PRO A 134 -7.20 18.45 -6.61
C PRO A 134 -8.72 18.62 -6.66
N SER A 135 -9.40 17.73 -7.36
CA SER A 135 -10.86 17.82 -7.58
C SER A 135 -11.69 16.82 -6.78
N VAL A 136 -11.08 15.82 -6.13
CA VAL A 136 -11.82 14.75 -5.44
C VAL A 136 -11.11 14.26 -4.18
N THR A 137 -11.91 13.90 -3.17
CA THR A 137 -11.48 13.14 -1.99
C THR A 137 -12.35 11.88 -1.86
N GLY A 138 -11.85 10.84 -1.22
CA GLY A 138 -12.59 9.59 -1.10
C GLY A 138 -12.13 8.70 0.06
N ALA A 139 -13.04 7.85 0.55
CA ALA A 139 -12.75 6.83 1.55
C ALA A 139 -13.01 5.44 0.96
N TYR A 140 -12.05 4.54 1.13
CA TYR A 140 -12.06 3.20 0.54
C TYR A 140 -11.94 2.14 1.63
N ALA A 141 -12.62 1.01 1.45
CA ALA A 141 -12.51 -0.16 2.30
C ALA A 141 -12.20 -1.40 1.47
N PHE A 142 -10.94 -1.81 1.48
CA PHE A 142 -10.48 -3.00 0.80
C PHE A 142 -10.64 -4.23 1.69
N VAL A 143 -11.34 -5.24 1.22
CA VAL A 143 -11.35 -6.59 1.80
C VAL A 143 -10.67 -7.53 0.82
N ILE A 144 -9.50 -8.04 1.21
CA ILE A 144 -8.58 -8.79 0.37
C ILE A 144 -8.59 -10.25 0.82
N GLN A 145 -9.09 -11.14 -0.03
CA GLN A 145 -9.14 -12.58 0.23
C GLN A 145 -8.14 -13.31 -0.69
N PRO A 146 -7.02 -13.82 -0.15
CA PRO A 146 -6.05 -14.62 -0.91
C PRO A 146 -6.65 -15.94 -1.39
N GLY A 147 -6.26 -16.39 -2.58
CA GLY A 147 -6.72 -17.67 -3.14
C GLY A 147 -6.05 -18.04 -4.46
N GLU A 148 -6.58 -19.06 -5.14
CA GLU A 148 -6.27 -19.30 -6.57
C GLU A 148 -6.49 -18.00 -7.34
N ASP A 149 -7.66 -17.40 -7.14
CA ASP A 149 -7.92 -16.00 -7.43
C ASP A 149 -7.88 -15.19 -6.12
N THR A 150 -7.07 -14.13 -6.08
CA THR A 150 -7.15 -13.15 -5.00
C THR A 150 -8.29 -12.18 -5.28
N VAL A 151 -9.32 -12.21 -4.44
CA VAL A 151 -10.50 -11.35 -4.59
C VAL A 151 -10.32 -10.09 -3.73
N MET A 152 -10.47 -8.93 -4.33
CA MET A 152 -10.54 -7.64 -3.63
C MET A 152 -11.94 -7.05 -3.78
N THR A 153 -12.65 -6.93 -2.68
CA THR A 153 -13.86 -6.10 -2.59
C THR A 153 -13.45 -4.69 -2.20
N VAL A 154 -13.97 -3.69 -2.91
CA VAL A 154 -13.62 -2.26 -2.77
C VAL A 154 -14.88 -1.43 -2.60
#